data_AF-A0AAD6YIG9-F1
#
_entry.id   AF-A0AAD6YIG9-F1
#
_cell.length_a   1.000
_cell.length_b   1.000
_cell.length_c   1.000
_cell.angle_alpha   90.00
_cell.angle_beta   90.00
_cell.angle_gamma   90.00
#
_symmetry.space_group_name_H-M   'P 1'
#
loop_
_entity.id
_entity.type
_entity.pdbx_description
1 polymer ?
#
loop_
_entity_poly.entity_id
_entity_poly.type
_entity_poly.pdbx_seq_one_letter_code
_entity_poly.pdbx_strand_id
1 'polypeptide(L)'
;PAERITAPSTEWNTKLATFTLCIPKAEPVSQAKLDASYDKCFEYMFDPERQPETASDEHPPTSVTRLPVLDALARPPELFRLSGPYILVFEERGLQIVVQCSHEPSLELLAGYLTKWGKPNPMDSEKRNILKVELLESEYHYGMIDTLTIERNLGVTREPLNPTLVLAFIEGVLGYKLTSTNGSCRTYTSTTLLN
;
A
#
# COMPACT_ATOMS: atom_id res chain seq x y z
N PRO A 1 -1.01 23.32 -32.19
CA PRO A 1 -1.41 24.63 -31.63
C PRO A 1 -2.12 24.41 -30.30
N ALA A 2 -1.45 24.65 -29.18
CA ALA A 2 -2.01 24.46 -27.84
C ALA A 2 -3.08 25.54 -27.58
N GLU A 3 -4.30 25.12 -27.25
CA GLU A 3 -5.36 26.02 -26.80
C GLU A 3 -4.87 26.78 -25.57
N ARG A 4 -4.89 28.12 -25.65
CA ARG A 4 -4.62 28.96 -24.49
C ARG A 4 -5.82 28.84 -23.55
N ILE A 5 -5.68 28.04 -22.51
CA ILE A 5 -6.63 27.97 -21.41
C ILE A 5 -6.65 29.34 -20.72
N THR A 6 -7.76 30.05 -20.80
CA THR A 6 -7.94 31.41 -20.25
C THR A 6 -8.71 31.44 -18.92
N ALA A 7 -9.24 30.30 -18.48
CA ALA A 7 -10.01 30.16 -17.24
C ALA A 7 -9.63 28.84 -16.53
N PRO A 8 -9.73 28.77 -15.19
CA PRO A 8 -9.55 27.51 -14.48
C PRO A 8 -10.62 26.51 -14.92
N SER A 9 -10.23 25.26 -15.09
CA SER A 9 -11.16 24.19 -15.42
C SER A 9 -10.89 22.95 -14.58
N THR A 10 -11.97 22.22 -14.29
CA THR A 10 -11.92 20.92 -13.63
C THR A 10 -12.51 19.88 -14.59
N GLU A 11 -11.87 18.72 -14.64
CA GLU A 11 -12.35 17.59 -15.44
C GLU A 11 -12.22 16.31 -14.61
N TRP A 12 -13.31 15.54 -14.58
CA TRP A 12 -13.32 14.20 -13.98
C TRP A 12 -13.24 13.15 -15.08
N ASN A 13 -12.14 12.41 -15.12
CA ASN A 13 -12.00 11.28 -16.03
C ASN A 13 -12.47 10.00 -15.33
N THR A 14 -13.69 9.56 -15.65
CA THR A 14 -14.31 8.36 -15.05
C THR A 14 -13.58 7.07 -15.40
N LYS A 15 -12.88 7.01 -16.55
CA LYS A 15 -12.18 5.80 -17.02
C LYS A 15 -10.85 5.58 -16.30
N LEU A 16 -10.17 6.68 -15.96
CA LEU A 16 -8.87 6.66 -15.31
C LEU A 16 -8.95 6.97 -13.80
N ALA A 17 -10.15 7.22 -13.28
CA ALA A 17 -10.41 7.66 -11.91
C ALA A 17 -9.53 8.85 -11.49
N THR A 18 -9.27 9.77 -12.42
CA THR A 18 -8.38 10.91 -12.23
C THR A 18 -9.14 12.23 -12.30
N PHE A 19 -8.85 13.09 -11.32
CA PHE A 19 -9.29 14.48 -11.29
C PHE A 19 -8.19 15.37 -11.84
N THR A 20 -8.50 16.13 -12.88
CA THR A 20 -7.57 17.09 -13.47
C THR A 20 -8.01 18.50 -13.14
N LEU A 21 -7.13 19.26 -12.51
CA LEU A 21 -7.29 20.69 -12.24
C LEU A 21 -6.32 21.48 -13.13
N CYS A 22 -6.87 22.25 -14.06
CA CYS A 22 -6.10 23.10 -14.94
C CYS A 22 -6.18 24.55 -14.43
N ILE A 23 -5.05 25.11 -14.03
CA ILE A 23 -4.96 26.52 -13.59
C ILE A 23 -4.17 27.32 -14.65
N PRO A 24 -4.76 28.34 -15.28
CA PRO A 24 -4.08 29.13 -16.29
C PRO A 24 -2.91 29.91 -15.68
N LYS A 25 -1.79 29.96 -16.41
CA LYS A 25 -0.53 30.60 -15.98
C LYS A 25 -0.51 32.15 -16.12
N ALA A 26 -1.67 32.80 -16.21
CA ALA A 26 -1.77 34.25 -16.46
C ALA A 26 -2.21 35.04 -15.20
N GLU A 27 -2.10 36.37 -15.28
CA GLU A 27 -2.25 37.38 -14.22
C GLU A 27 -3.29 37.07 -13.14
N PRO A 28 -3.05 37.52 -11.89
CA PRO A 28 -3.84 37.15 -10.71
C PRO A 28 -5.33 37.38 -10.95
N VAL A 29 -6.05 36.27 -11.16
CA VAL A 29 -7.51 36.26 -11.29
C VAL A 29 -8.08 36.60 -9.91
N SER A 30 -8.98 37.58 -9.84
CA SER A 30 -9.63 37.96 -8.59
C SER A 30 -10.39 36.78 -8.00
N GLN A 31 -10.32 36.56 -6.69
CA GLN A 31 -10.93 35.42 -6.00
C GLN A 31 -12.42 35.23 -6.35
N ALA A 32 -13.19 36.32 -6.43
CA ALA A 32 -14.60 36.29 -6.85
C ALA A 32 -14.85 35.71 -8.25
N LYS A 33 -13.89 35.81 -9.18
CA LYS A 33 -13.97 35.20 -10.52
C LYS A 33 -13.57 33.73 -10.51
N LEU A 34 -12.68 33.33 -9.59
CA LEU A 34 -12.33 31.93 -9.39
C LEU A 34 -13.52 31.17 -8.81
N ASP A 35 -14.13 31.70 -7.75
CA ASP A 35 -15.25 31.06 -7.05
C ASP A 35 -16.44 30.84 -8.01
N ALA A 36 -16.82 31.88 -8.76
CA ALA A 36 -17.89 31.78 -9.75
C ALA A 36 -17.58 30.79 -10.90
N SER A 37 -16.31 30.59 -11.25
CA SER A 37 -15.91 29.62 -12.27
C SER A 37 -15.96 28.19 -11.73
N TYR A 38 -15.51 27.99 -10.48
CA TYR A 38 -15.54 26.67 -9.85
C TYR A 38 -16.97 26.21 -9.56
N ASP A 39 -17.83 27.07 -9.02
CA ASP A 39 -19.23 26.73 -8.74
C ASP A 39 -19.95 26.27 -10.01
N LYS A 40 -19.73 27.00 -11.13
CA LYS A 40 -20.32 26.65 -12.41
C LYS A 40 -19.78 25.31 -12.95
N CYS A 41 -18.49 25.04 -12.81
CA CYS A 41 -17.89 23.76 -13.22
C CYS A 41 -18.34 22.59 -12.34
N PHE A 42 -18.55 22.82 -11.04
CA PHE A 42 -19.01 21.81 -10.10
C PHE A 42 -20.45 21.37 -10.38
N GLU A 43 -21.36 22.30 -10.71
CA GLU A 43 -22.73 21.94 -11.07
C GLU A 43 -22.80 21.08 -12.32
N TYR A 44 -21.92 21.32 -13.31
CA TYR A 44 -21.85 20.50 -14.52
C TYR A 44 -21.20 19.12 -14.31
N MET A 45 -20.47 18.91 -13.20
CA MET A 45 -19.73 17.66 -12.96
C MET A 45 -20.67 16.51 -12.56
N PHE A 46 -21.87 16.82 -12.08
CA PHE A 46 -22.84 15.85 -11.58
C PHE A 46 -24.13 15.79 -12.41
N ASP A 47 -24.15 16.43 -13.59
CA ASP A 47 -25.31 16.44 -14.47
C ASP A 47 -25.31 15.17 -15.36
N PRO A 48 -26.17 14.17 -15.07
CA PRO A 48 -26.16 12.88 -15.77
C PRO A 48 -26.68 12.97 -17.21
N GLU A 49 -27.33 14.07 -17.61
CA GLU A 49 -28.00 14.22 -18.90
C GLU A 49 -27.06 14.58 -20.06
N ARG A 50 -25.74 14.73 -19.82
CA ARG A 50 -24.78 15.24 -20.83
C ARG A 50 -23.65 14.30 -21.22
N GLN A 51 -23.85 12.99 -21.10
CA GLN A 51 -22.96 12.01 -21.74
C GLN A 51 -23.19 12.04 -23.27
N PRO A 52 -22.16 12.28 -24.11
CA PRO A 52 -22.31 12.11 -25.54
C PRO A 52 -22.51 10.62 -25.85
N GLU A 53 -23.72 10.31 -26.31
CA GLU A 53 -24.11 9.02 -26.86
C GLU A 53 -23.14 8.59 -27.96
N THR A 54 -22.34 7.55 -27.68
CA THR A 54 -21.63 6.80 -28.72
C THR A 54 -21.94 5.31 -28.54
N ALA A 55 -22.85 4.88 -29.40
CA ALA A 55 -23.18 3.55 -29.89
C ALA A 55 -22.40 2.35 -29.33
N SER A 56 -23.15 1.51 -28.60
CA SER A 56 -23.23 0.04 -28.71
C SER A 56 -21.98 -0.75 -29.12
N ASP A 57 -21.39 -1.46 -28.16
CA ASP A 57 -21.15 -2.90 -28.29
C ASP A 57 -21.10 -3.59 -26.92
N GLU A 58 -21.51 -4.85 -26.87
CA GLU A 58 -21.88 -5.63 -25.69
C GLU A 58 -20.77 -5.84 -24.64
N HIS A 59 -20.98 -5.35 -23.41
CA HIS A 59 -20.64 -6.08 -22.18
C HIS A 59 -21.32 -5.37 -20.99
N PRO A 60 -22.03 -6.06 -20.08
CA PRO A 60 -22.57 -5.40 -18.90
C PRO A 60 -21.40 -4.95 -18.00
N PRO A 61 -21.24 -3.66 -17.68
CA PRO A 61 -20.39 -3.29 -16.56
C PRO A 61 -21.20 -3.60 -15.31
N THR A 62 -20.96 -4.77 -14.71
CA THR A 62 -21.33 -4.97 -13.31
C THR A 62 -20.55 -3.96 -12.48
N SER A 63 -21.15 -2.79 -12.26
CA SER A 63 -20.91 -2.03 -11.03
C SER A 63 -21.25 -3.00 -9.90
N VAL A 64 -20.23 -3.51 -9.22
CA VAL A 64 -20.45 -4.46 -8.12
C VAL A 64 -20.93 -3.65 -6.91
N THR A 65 -22.21 -3.26 -6.92
CA THR A 65 -22.87 -2.49 -5.85
C THR A 65 -23.29 -3.40 -4.68
N ARG A 66 -22.94 -4.69 -4.69
CA ARG A 66 -23.28 -5.65 -3.63
C ARG A 66 -22.04 -6.45 -3.23
N LEU A 67 -21.87 -6.64 -1.92
CA LEU A 67 -20.83 -7.51 -1.38
C LEU A 67 -20.99 -8.94 -1.91
N PRO A 68 -19.88 -9.65 -2.18
CA PRO A 68 -19.95 -11.05 -2.60
C PRO A 68 -20.54 -11.93 -1.50
N VAL A 69 -21.14 -13.05 -1.90
CA VAL A 69 -21.62 -14.08 -0.96
C VAL A 69 -20.40 -14.82 -0.39
N LEU A 70 -20.44 -15.22 0.87
CA LEU A 70 -19.32 -15.85 1.58
C LEU A 70 -18.74 -17.06 0.83
N ASP A 71 -19.61 -17.92 0.31
CA ASP A 71 -19.22 -19.15 -0.41
C ASP A 71 -18.52 -18.88 -1.76
N ALA A 72 -18.60 -17.64 -2.27
CA ALA A 72 -17.92 -17.24 -3.49
C ALA A 72 -16.50 -16.69 -3.22
N LEU A 73 -16.11 -16.52 -1.96
CA LEU A 73 -14.78 -16.02 -1.62
C LEU A 73 -13.74 -17.13 -1.73
N ALA A 74 -12.60 -16.78 -2.33
CA ALA A 74 -11.43 -17.65 -2.36
C ALA A 74 -10.87 -17.88 -0.95
N ARG A 75 -10.09 -18.94 -0.77
CA ARG A 75 -9.34 -19.18 0.47
C ARG A 75 -8.35 -18.05 0.72
N PRO A 76 -7.95 -17.76 1.98
CA PRO A 76 -7.13 -16.59 2.30
C PRO A 76 -5.86 -16.40 1.46
N PRO A 77 -5.04 -17.43 1.17
CA PRO A 77 -3.85 -17.25 0.33
C PRO A 77 -4.18 -16.82 -1.10
N GLU A 78 -5.24 -17.40 -1.67
CA GLU A 78 -5.70 -17.07 -3.03
C GLU A 78 -6.42 -15.73 -3.07
N LEU A 79 -7.11 -15.36 -1.98
CA LEU A 79 -7.75 -14.06 -1.85
C LEU A 79 -6.72 -12.94 -1.99
N PHE A 80 -5.61 -12.99 -1.25
CA PHE A 80 -4.57 -11.96 -1.33
C PHE A 80 -3.90 -11.87 -2.71
N ARG A 81 -3.77 -13.01 -3.41
CA ARG A 81 -3.24 -13.04 -4.78
C ARG A 81 -4.17 -12.33 -5.78
N LEU A 82 -5.48 -12.42 -5.56
CA LEU A 82 -6.50 -11.87 -6.46
C LEU A 82 -6.93 -10.44 -6.10
N SER A 83 -6.83 -10.05 -4.83
CA SER A 83 -7.45 -8.84 -4.28
C SER A 83 -6.49 -7.66 -4.12
N GLY A 84 -5.45 -7.55 -4.96
CA GLY A 84 -4.41 -6.52 -4.83
C GLY A 84 -4.97 -5.10 -4.55
N PRO A 85 -4.24 -4.24 -3.83
CA PRO A 85 -2.80 -4.31 -3.55
C PRO A 85 -2.42 -5.22 -2.37
N TYR A 86 -1.19 -5.71 -2.40
CA TYR A 86 -0.60 -6.36 -1.23
C TYR A 86 -0.36 -5.34 -0.13
N ILE A 87 -0.68 -5.73 1.10
CA ILE A 87 -0.55 -4.92 2.31
C ILE A 87 0.57 -5.49 3.17
N LEU A 88 1.38 -4.59 3.73
CA LEU A 88 2.37 -4.88 4.75
C LEU A 88 2.22 -3.89 5.89
N VAL A 89 2.20 -4.39 7.12
CA VAL A 89 2.14 -3.60 8.34
C VAL A 89 3.43 -3.84 9.12
N PHE A 90 4.13 -2.77 9.43
CA PHE A 90 5.33 -2.76 10.23
C PHE A 90 5.01 -2.15 11.60
N GLU A 91 5.41 -2.81 12.68
CA GLU A 91 5.17 -2.33 14.04
C GLU A 91 6.40 -2.49 14.94
N GLU A 92 6.75 -1.42 15.67
CA GLU A 92 7.76 -1.44 16.73
C GLU A 92 7.08 -1.72 18.09
N ARG A 93 7.30 -2.92 18.63
CA ARG A 93 6.76 -3.37 19.92
C ARG A 93 7.86 -3.46 20.98
N GLY A 94 8.29 -2.31 21.48
CA GLY A 94 9.29 -2.21 22.54
C GLY A 94 10.66 -2.76 22.13
N LEU A 95 10.94 -4.02 22.46
CA LEU A 95 12.20 -4.71 22.12
C LEU A 95 12.11 -5.61 20.88
N GLN A 96 10.92 -5.71 20.29
CA GLN A 96 10.62 -6.56 19.14
C GLN A 96 10.12 -5.69 17.98
N ILE A 97 10.45 -6.10 16.76
CA ILE A 97 9.82 -5.60 15.53
C ILE A 97 8.90 -6.69 15.01
N VAL A 98 7.70 -6.31 14.61
CA VAL A 98 6.70 -7.20 14.00
C VAL A 98 6.39 -6.70 12.59
N VAL A 99 6.43 -7.59 11.62
CA VAL A 99 6.06 -7.30 10.24
C VAL A 99 4.97 -8.28 9.82
N GLN A 100 3.76 -7.77 9.61
CA GLN A 100 2.64 -8.55 9.09
C GLN A 100 2.50 -8.28 7.59
N CYS A 101 2.27 -9.30 6.78
CA CYS A 101 2.21 -9.13 5.33
C CYS A 101 1.24 -10.13 4.69
N SER A 102 0.47 -9.62 3.75
CA SER A 102 -0.41 -10.43 2.88
C SER A 102 0.33 -11.25 1.82
N HIS A 103 1.65 -11.07 1.68
CA HIS A 103 2.48 -11.75 0.69
C HIS A 103 3.62 -12.50 1.37
N GLU A 104 3.41 -13.79 1.60
CA GLU A 104 4.33 -14.70 2.28
C GLU A 104 5.77 -14.68 1.72
N PRO A 105 6.02 -14.73 0.39
CA PRO A 105 7.39 -14.72 -0.14
C PRO A 105 8.18 -13.46 0.22
N SER A 106 7.50 -12.33 0.46
CA SER A 106 8.16 -11.11 0.93
C SER A 106 8.70 -11.25 2.35
N LEU A 107 7.97 -11.96 3.23
CA LEU A 107 8.42 -12.24 4.59
C LEU A 107 9.57 -13.24 4.59
N GLU A 108 9.47 -14.31 3.80
CA GLU A 108 10.53 -15.32 3.67
C GLU A 108 11.83 -14.69 3.15
N LEU A 109 11.75 -13.84 2.13
CA LEU A 109 12.91 -13.16 1.58
C LEU A 109 13.56 -12.22 2.61
N LEU A 110 12.77 -11.44 3.35
CA LEU A 110 13.27 -10.58 4.42
C LEU A 110 13.92 -11.42 5.54
N ALA A 111 13.27 -12.50 5.98
CA ALA A 111 13.79 -13.39 7.01
C ALA A 111 15.12 -14.02 6.58
N GLY A 112 15.20 -14.52 5.34
CA GLY A 112 16.41 -15.07 4.75
C GLY A 112 17.53 -14.04 4.65
N TYR A 113 17.21 -12.80 4.26
CA TYR A 113 18.17 -11.70 4.19
C TYR A 113 18.77 -11.38 5.58
N LEU A 114 17.91 -11.20 6.59
CA LEU A 114 18.35 -10.90 7.96
C LEU A 114 19.14 -12.05 8.58
N THR A 115 18.80 -13.29 8.26
CA THR A 115 19.50 -14.48 8.75
C THR A 115 20.88 -14.63 8.09
N LYS A 116 20.96 -14.40 6.78
CA LYS A 116 22.21 -14.48 6.00
C LYS A 116 23.24 -13.44 6.42
N TRP A 117 22.80 -12.21 6.71
CA TRP A 117 23.67 -11.08 7.05
C TRP A 117 23.69 -10.77 8.55
N GLY A 118 23.04 -11.58 9.37
CA GLY A 118 23.00 -11.43 10.81
C GLY A 118 24.37 -11.64 11.44
N LYS A 119 24.69 -10.82 12.45
CA LYS A 119 25.93 -10.97 13.22
C LYS A 119 25.82 -12.19 14.15
N PRO A 120 26.80 -13.12 14.16
CA PRO A 120 26.86 -14.20 15.13
C PRO A 120 26.96 -13.67 16.57
N ASN A 121 26.28 -14.31 17.51
CA ASN A 121 26.34 -13.98 18.92
C ASN A 121 27.64 -14.55 19.52
N PRO A 122 28.59 -13.70 19.98
CA PRO A 122 29.83 -14.18 20.58
C PRO A 122 29.62 -14.88 21.93
N MET A 123 28.47 -14.66 22.57
CA MET A 123 28.10 -15.26 23.85
C MET A 123 27.36 -16.59 23.71
N ASP A 124 27.10 -17.04 22.48
CA ASP A 124 26.41 -18.29 22.20
C ASP A 124 27.40 -19.35 21.69
N SER A 125 27.53 -20.46 22.39
CA SER A 125 28.40 -21.58 21.99
C SER A 125 27.94 -22.23 20.68
N GLU A 126 26.65 -22.12 20.35
CA GLU A 126 26.09 -22.61 19.09
C GLU A 126 26.26 -21.61 17.94
N LYS A 127 26.87 -20.45 18.20
CA LYS A 127 27.14 -19.38 17.23
C LYS A 127 25.89 -18.91 16.47
N ARG A 128 24.71 -18.98 17.10
CA ARG A 128 23.48 -18.44 16.50
C ARG A 128 23.59 -16.92 16.35
N ASN A 129 22.79 -16.34 15.49
CA ASN A 129 22.78 -14.89 15.28
C ASN A 129 22.32 -14.14 16.53
N ILE A 130 22.74 -12.89 16.67
CA ILE A 130 22.26 -11.99 17.74
C ILE A 130 20.76 -11.75 17.63
N LEU A 131 20.26 -11.67 16.39
CA LEU A 131 18.84 -11.53 16.10
C LEU A 131 18.19 -12.91 15.99
N LYS A 132 17.05 -13.06 16.64
CA LYS A 132 16.09 -14.15 16.45
C LYS A 132 15.03 -13.64 15.47
N VAL A 133 14.88 -14.34 14.37
CA VAL A 133 14.02 -13.98 13.24
C VAL A 133 13.10 -15.17 13.01
N GLU A 134 11.79 -14.98 13.22
CA GLU A 134 10.82 -16.08 13.20
C GLU A 134 9.64 -15.76 12.29
N LEU A 135 9.33 -16.69 11.40
CA LEU A 135 8.12 -16.69 10.59
C LEU A 135 7.02 -17.40 11.37
N LEU A 136 5.87 -16.74 11.50
CA LEU A 136 4.72 -17.24 12.24
C LEU A 136 3.57 -17.56 11.29
N GLU A 137 2.97 -18.72 11.51
CA GLU A 137 1.78 -19.18 10.81
C GLU A 137 0.55 -18.36 11.23
N SER A 138 -0.31 -18.07 10.26
CA SER A 138 -1.52 -17.28 10.42
C SER A 138 -2.54 -18.03 11.28
N GLU A 139 -3.13 -17.33 12.24
CA GLU A 139 -4.26 -17.85 13.02
C GLU A 139 -5.53 -18.00 12.17
N TYR A 140 -5.58 -17.38 10.98
CA TYR A 140 -6.74 -17.40 10.08
C TYR A 140 -6.72 -18.54 9.07
N HIS A 141 -5.54 -19.11 8.78
CA HIS A 141 -5.42 -20.20 7.80
C HIS A 141 -4.21 -21.09 8.07
N TYR A 142 -4.44 -22.40 8.14
CA TYR A 142 -3.38 -23.38 8.28
C TYR A 142 -2.44 -23.37 7.07
N GLY A 143 -1.13 -23.40 7.34
CA GLY A 143 -0.06 -23.43 6.36
C GLY A 143 0.22 -22.11 5.65
N MET A 144 -0.33 -20.99 6.12
CA MET A 144 -0.04 -19.66 5.58
C MET A 144 0.84 -18.90 6.57
N ILE A 145 1.94 -18.30 6.10
CA ILE A 145 2.74 -17.38 6.92
C ILE A 145 2.32 -15.94 6.64
N ASP A 146 1.90 -15.22 7.68
CA ASP A 146 1.49 -13.81 7.55
C ASP A 146 2.28 -12.85 8.44
N THR A 147 3.14 -13.37 9.33
CA THR A 147 3.83 -12.56 10.32
C THR A 147 5.30 -12.96 10.45
N LEU A 148 6.18 -11.96 10.51
CA LEU A 148 7.59 -12.08 10.83
C LEU A 148 7.89 -11.30 12.11
N THR A 149 8.52 -11.94 13.08
CA THR A 149 9.00 -11.29 14.31
C THR A 149 10.52 -11.22 14.32
N ILE A 150 11.04 -10.10 14.81
CA ILE A 150 12.47 -9.86 14.94
C ILE A 150 12.73 -9.37 16.36
N GLU A 151 13.54 -10.12 17.10
CA GLU A 151 13.94 -9.80 18.46
C GLU A 151 15.42 -10.13 18.68
N ARG A 152 15.99 -9.73 19.82
CA ARG A 152 17.35 -10.16 20.19
C ARG A 152 17.27 -11.47 20.96
N ASN A 153 18.23 -12.36 20.71
CA ASN A 153 18.40 -13.57 21.51
C ASN A 153 18.68 -13.24 22.99
N LEU A 154 18.26 -14.13 23.88
CA LEU A 154 18.44 -14.00 25.32
C LEU A 154 19.94 -13.80 25.67
N GLY A 155 20.21 -12.91 26.62
CA GLY A 155 21.58 -12.58 27.05
C GLY A 155 22.24 -11.42 26.29
N VAL A 156 21.58 -10.86 25.27
CA VAL A 156 22.02 -9.64 24.58
C VAL A 156 21.36 -8.40 25.23
N THR A 157 21.91 -7.20 24.96
CA THR A 157 21.40 -5.91 25.47
C THR A 157 19.90 -5.72 25.26
N ARG A 158 19.25 -5.04 26.21
CA ARG A 158 17.80 -4.76 26.21
C ARG A 158 17.43 -3.41 25.58
N GLU A 159 18.20 -2.98 24.60
CA GLU A 159 17.89 -1.74 23.87
C GLU A 159 16.84 -2.03 22.79
N PRO A 160 16.06 -1.04 22.33
CA PRO A 160 15.21 -1.20 21.15
C PRO A 160 16.02 -1.63 19.92
N LEU A 161 15.38 -2.34 18.99
CA LEU A 161 16.00 -2.66 17.70
C LEU A 161 16.00 -1.42 16.81
N ASN A 162 17.06 -1.24 16.02
CA ASN A 162 17.07 -0.21 14.99
C ASN A 162 16.26 -0.71 13.77
N PRO A 163 15.15 -0.05 13.41
CA PRO A 163 14.27 -0.52 12.34
C PRO A 163 14.78 -0.17 10.93
N THR A 164 15.80 0.69 10.82
CA THR A 164 16.22 1.31 9.54
C THR A 164 16.49 0.30 8.43
N LEU A 165 17.17 -0.81 8.75
CA LEU A 165 17.49 -1.84 7.75
C LEU A 165 16.22 -2.54 7.23
N VAL A 166 15.27 -2.83 8.12
CA VAL A 166 14.00 -3.48 7.78
C VAL A 166 13.17 -2.55 6.90
N LEU A 167 13.04 -1.28 7.29
CA LEU A 167 12.31 -0.27 6.53
C LEU A 167 12.92 -0.05 5.13
N ALA A 168 14.25 0.08 5.05
CA ALA A 168 14.94 0.23 3.77
C ALA A 168 14.76 -1.01 2.86
N PHE A 169 14.71 -2.21 3.43
CA PHE A 169 14.44 -3.43 2.68
C PHE A 169 13.02 -3.45 2.11
N ILE A 170 12.02 -3.07 2.94
CA ILE A 170 10.61 -2.99 2.54
C ILE A 170 10.43 -2.01 1.38
N GLU A 171 10.97 -0.81 1.50
CA GLU A 171 10.77 0.24 0.49
C GLU A 171 11.65 0.04 -0.75
N GLY A 172 12.93 -0.30 -0.55
CA GLY A 172 13.92 -0.35 -1.63
C GLY A 172 14.00 -1.69 -2.37
N VAL A 173 13.85 -2.81 -1.65
CA VAL A 173 13.99 -4.15 -2.24
C VAL A 173 12.64 -4.73 -2.60
N LEU A 174 11.68 -4.69 -1.67
CA LEU A 174 10.34 -5.24 -1.91
C LEU A 174 9.44 -4.27 -2.70
N GLY A 175 9.82 -2.99 -2.80
CA GLY A 175 9.10 -1.98 -3.57
C GLY A 175 7.77 -1.53 -2.95
N TYR A 176 7.56 -1.82 -1.67
CA TYR A 176 6.37 -1.38 -0.95
C TYR A 176 6.40 0.14 -0.74
N LYS A 177 5.25 0.78 -0.90
CA LYS A 177 5.10 2.23 -0.70
C LYS A 177 4.38 2.51 0.61
N LEU A 178 4.93 3.41 1.43
CA LEU A 178 4.30 3.85 2.67
C LEU A 178 2.96 4.54 2.36
N THR A 179 1.89 4.10 3.02
CA THR A 179 0.55 4.67 2.87
C THR A 179 0.09 5.39 4.12
N SER A 180 0.44 4.88 5.30
CA SER A 180 0.08 5.52 6.57
C SER A 180 1.14 5.29 7.64
N THR A 181 1.20 6.20 8.60
CA THR A 181 2.06 6.11 9.78
C THR A 181 1.28 6.54 11.00
N ASN A 182 1.42 5.78 12.08
CA ASN A 182 0.90 6.09 13.39
C ASN A 182 1.94 5.69 14.44
N GLY A 183 2.79 6.64 14.85
CA GLY A 183 3.78 6.45 15.91
C GLY A 183 4.73 5.28 15.68
N SER A 184 4.38 4.12 16.24
CA SER A 184 5.12 2.85 16.13
C SER A 184 4.65 1.92 15.01
N CYS A 185 3.53 2.24 14.35
CA CYS A 185 2.94 1.43 13.28
C CYS A 185 3.04 2.15 11.93
N ARG A 186 3.45 1.44 10.88
CA ARG A 186 3.53 1.93 9.51
C ARG A 186 2.84 0.92 8.59
N THR A 187 1.95 1.42 7.73
CA THR A 187 1.29 0.59 6.73
C THR A 187 1.86 0.90 5.36
N TYR A 188 2.07 -0.15 4.60
CA TYR A 188 2.65 -0.14 3.28
C TYR A 188 1.74 -0.89 2.31
N THR A 189 1.76 -0.48 1.04
CA THR A 189 1.06 -1.20 -0.03
C THR A 189 1.94 -1.37 -1.26
N SER A 190 1.75 -2.47 -1.99
CA SER A 190 2.38 -2.70 -3.29
C SER A 190 1.37 -3.25 -4.30
N THR A 191 1.36 -2.66 -5.50
CA THR A 191 0.60 -3.14 -6.67
C THR A 191 1.45 -3.95 -7.63
N THR A 192 2.78 -3.94 -7.44
CA THR A 192 3.78 -4.51 -8.35
C THR A 192 4.82 -5.19 -7.47
N LEU A 193 4.52 -6.39 -6.97
CA LEU A 193 5.57 -7.18 -6.34
C LEU A 193 6.40 -7.87 -7.42
N LEU A 194 7.72 -7.84 -7.24
CA LEU A 194 8.67 -8.57 -8.08
C LEU A 194 8.49 -10.06 -7.78
N ASN A 195 8.18 -10.83 -8.83
CA ASN A 195 8.14 -12.30 -8.80
C ASN A 195 9.53 -12.89 -8.64
#